data_AF-A0A543KTB2-F1
#
_entry.id   AF-A0A543KTB2-F1
#
_cell.length_a   1.000
_cell.length_b   1.000
_cell.length_c   1.000
_cell.angle_alpha   90.00
_cell.angle_beta   90.00
_cell.angle_gamma   90.00
#
_symmetry.space_group_name_H-M   'P 1'
#
loop_
_entity.id
_entity.type
_entity.pdbx_description
1 polymer ?
#
loop_
_entity_poly.entity_id
_entity_poly.type
_entity_poly.pdbx_seq_one_letter_code
_entity_poly.pdbx_strand_id
1 'polypeptide(L)'
;MAREGITFEQVAAAADALVGEGQQPTIRAIRERLGTGSPNTVHKHLTAWREARPVAAAAAPELPQALTAAIAAEIERAAAQARAEIEGRLVQAQGEAVELAAAGEVIEAERDALAEQVAELTRERDTLAGKAEQQAADLADQAQRIEREQQAAESARVELATARLKIEAQAERQTEQAAEIERLRAALADAQQGRTAAEQQAAVLAAKLEACAERVARAEARVEQIEQQAAKAAQANEEARAAAAQEARQVQAERDEARKVAAEAREQAARLAGQLEALTTKERKTDERP
;
A
#
# COMPACT_ATOMS: atom_id res chain seq x y z
N MET A 1 -31.44 97.13 136.20
CA MET A 1 -30.95 95.78 136.54
C MET A 1 -31.96 94.77 136.03
N ALA A 2 -31.62 94.07 134.95
CA ALA A 2 -32.47 93.07 134.31
C ALA A 2 -32.52 91.80 135.17
N ARG A 3 -33.71 91.24 135.40
CA ARG A 3 -33.85 89.92 136.03
C ARG A 3 -33.50 88.87 134.97
N GLU A 4 -32.42 88.12 135.18
CA GLU A 4 -32.11 86.92 134.38
C GLU A 4 -33.26 85.91 134.51
N GLY A 5 -33.86 85.54 133.37
CA GLY A 5 -34.88 84.50 133.30
C GLY A 5 -34.25 83.11 133.28
N ILE A 6 -35.02 82.09 133.68
CA ILE A 6 -34.61 80.67 133.64
C ILE A 6 -34.24 80.24 132.22
N THR A 7 -33.18 79.45 132.10
CA THR A 7 -32.68 78.91 130.82
C THR A 7 -33.26 77.54 130.48
N PHE A 8 -33.16 77.16 129.20
CA PHE A 8 -33.56 75.83 128.72
C PHE A 8 -32.84 74.71 129.46
N GLU A 9 -31.52 74.83 129.65
CA GLU A 9 -30.69 73.81 130.29
C GLU A 9 -31.11 73.54 131.73
N GLN A 10 -31.51 74.57 132.48
CA GLN A 10 -32.03 74.42 133.83
C GLN A 10 -33.35 73.63 133.85
N VAL A 11 -34.26 73.90 132.90
CA VAL A 11 -35.53 73.18 132.77
C VAL A 11 -35.31 71.75 132.28
N ALA A 12 -34.39 71.54 131.34
CA ALA A 12 -34.03 70.22 130.82
C ALA A 12 -33.41 69.35 131.92
N ALA A 13 -32.43 69.86 132.67
CA ALA A 13 -31.81 69.15 133.78
C ALA A 13 -32.83 68.81 134.88
N ALA A 14 -33.74 69.72 135.21
CA ALA A 14 -34.81 69.46 136.16
C ALA A 14 -35.81 68.41 135.64
N ALA A 15 -36.13 68.44 134.34
CA ALA A 15 -37.01 67.46 133.71
C ALA A 15 -36.37 66.07 133.65
N ASP A 16 -35.10 65.97 133.25
CA ASP A 16 -34.35 64.72 133.22
C ASP A 16 -34.21 64.11 134.61
N ALA A 17 -33.95 64.92 135.63
CA ALA A 17 -33.90 64.44 137.01
C ALA A 17 -35.28 63.92 137.49
N LEU A 18 -36.38 64.59 137.15
CA LEU A 18 -37.73 64.10 137.45
C LEU A 18 -38.04 62.77 136.74
N VAL A 19 -37.65 62.62 135.48
CA VAL A 19 -37.78 61.33 134.75
C VAL A 19 -36.91 60.25 135.38
N GLY A 20 -35.67 60.57 135.77
CA GLY A 20 -34.77 59.64 136.44
C GLY A 20 -35.32 59.14 137.78
N GLU A 21 -36.12 59.96 138.46
CA GLU A 21 -36.85 59.59 139.67
C GLU A 21 -38.20 58.89 139.39
N GLY A 22 -38.52 58.60 138.12
CA GLY A 22 -39.78 57.97 137.71
C GLY A 22 -41.01 58.88 137.82
N GLN A 23 -40.82 60.17 138.07
CA GLN A 23 -41.90 61.16 138.15
C GLN A 23 -42.13 61.84 136.79
N GLN A 24 -43.36 62.27 136.54
CA GLN A 24 -43.66 63.03 135.32
C GLN A 24 -43.16 64.48 135.44
N PRO A 25 -42.32 64.97 134.50
CA PRO A 25 -41.90 66.36 134.47
C PRO A 25 -43.08 67.25 134.09
N THR A 26 -43.74 67.81 135.11
CA THR A 26 -44.80 68.81 134.94
C THR A 26 -44.25 70.21 135.21
N ILE A 27 -44.90 71.24 134.66
CA ILE A 27 -44.50 72.64 134.86
C ILE A 27 -44.44 73.00 136.36
N ARG A 28 -45.36 72.45 137.16
CA ARG A 28 -45.39 72.63 138.62
C ARG A 28 -44.18 71.97 139.28
N ALA A 29 -43.89 70.71 138.97
CA ALA A 29 -42.77 69.97 139.57
C ALA A 29 -41.41 70.61 139.24
N ILE A 30 -41.24 71.14 138.02
CA ILE A 30 -40.02 71.83 137.61
C ILE A 30 -39.87 73.19 138.32
N ARG A 31 -40.95 73.94 138.50
CA ARG A 31 -40.93 75.21 139.24
C ARG A 31 -40.65 75.01 140.73
N GLU A 32 -41.20 73.95 141.32
CA GLU A 32 -40.95 73.59 142.72
C GLU A 32 -39.48 73.22 142.93
N ARG A 33 -38.87 72.52 141.96
CA ARG A 33 -37.45 72.15 142.01
C ARG A 33 -36.50 73.31 141.72
N LEU A 34 -36.83 74.21 140.79
CA LEU A 34 -35.99 75.35 140.41
C LEU A 34 -36.20 76.59 141.29
N GLY A 35 -37.31 76.69 142.02
CA GLY A 35 -37.64 77.78 142.95
C GLY A 35 -37.92 79.15 142.30
N THR A 36 -37.71 79.30 140.99
CA THR A 36 -37.92 80.54 140.23
C THR A 36 -38.52 80.24 138.85
N GLY A 37 -38.73 81.28 138.03
CA GLY A 37 -39.23 81.15 136.65
C GLY A 37 -40.74 81.29 136.48
N SER A 38 -41.11 82.04 135.44
CA SER A 38 -42.49 82.16 134.99
C SER A 38 -42.99 80.82 134.42
N PRO A 39 -44.24 80.40 134.71
CA PRO A 39 -44.80 79.17 134.16
C PRO A 39 -44.80 79.14 132.62
N ASN A 40 -44.89 80.30 131.95
CA ASN A 40 -44.79 80.34 130.48
C ASN A 40 -43.38 80.00 129.98
N THR A 41 -42.33 80.43 130.69
CA THR A 41 -40.94 80.13 130.32
C THR A 41 -40.62 78.64 130.56
N VAL A 42 -41.08 78.09 131.69
CA VAL A 42 -40.94 76.65 131.98
C VAL A 42 -41.74 75.81 130.99
N HIS A 43 -42.96 76.20 130.63
CA HIS A 43 -43.73 75.52 129.59
C HIS A 43 -42.99 75.49 128.27
N LYS A 44 -42.49 76.65 127.79
CA LYS A 44 -41.74 76.73 126.53
C LYS A 44 -40.54 75.78 126.51
N HIS A 45 -39.73 75.80 127.57
CA HIS A 45 -38.54 74.94 127.64
C HIS A 45 -38.87 73.46 127.87
N LEU A 46 -39.91 73.15 128.65
CA LEU A 46 -40.36 71.78 128.88
C LEU A 46 -40.95 71.14 127.61
N THR A 47 -41.72 71.89 126.83
CA THR A 47 -42.21 71.42 125.52
C THR A 47 -41.05 71.14 124.57
N ALA A 48 -40.10 72.08 124.46
CA ALA A 48 -38.90 71.89 123.64
C ALA A 48 -38.08 70.67 124.09
N TRP A 49 -37.98 70.41 125.41
CA TRP A 49 -37.32 69.22 125.94
C TRP A 49 -38.08 67.93 125.60
N ARG A 50 -39.42 67.92 125.65
CA ARG A 50 -40.22 66.74 125.26
C ARG A 50 -40.09 66.41 123.78
N GLU A 51 -40.10 67.42 122.91
CA GLU A 51 -39.95 67.25 121.46
C GLU A 51 -38.53 66.80 121.07
N ALA A 52 -37.51 67.26 121.80
CA ALA A 52 -36.12 66.89 121.55
C ALA A 52 -35.77 65.46 122.02
N ARG A 53 -36.69 64.76 122.70
CA ARG A 53 -36.43 63.40 123.17
C ARG A 53 -36.54 62.39 122.01
N PRO A 54 -35.50 61.59 121.73
CA PRO A 54 -35.61 60.51 120.78
C PRO A 54 -36.61 59.47 121.28
N VAL A 55 -37.68 59.25 120.52
CA VAL A 55 -38.59 58.11 120.71
C VAL A 55 -37.80 56.86 120.32
N ALA A 56 -37.62 55.93 121.26
CA ALA A 56 -36.91 54.67 121.00
C ALA A 56 -37.57 53.95 119.81
N ALA A 57 -36.80 53.69 118.76
CA ALA A 57 -37.26 52.94 117.60
C ALA A 57 -37.72 51.54 118.04
N ALA A 58 -38.98 51.21 117.76
CA ALA A 58 -39.51 49.88 117.98
C ALA A 58 -38.73 48.88 117.11
N ALA A 59 -38.29 47.77 117.69
CA ALA A 59 -37.65 46.69 116.95
C ALA A 59 -38.58 46.20 115.83
N ALA A 60 -38.03 46.00 114.64
CA ALA A 60 -38.77 45.47 113.50
C ALA A 60 -39.37 44.09 113.85
N PRO A 61 -40.62 43.79 113.44
CA PRO A 61 -41.19 42.47 113.67
C PRO A 61 -40.42 41.42 112.88
N GLU A 62 -39.72 40.53 113.58
CA GLU A 62 -39.07 39.37 113.00
C GLU A 62 -40.12 38.30 112.65
N LEU A 63 -39.97 37.66 111.48
CA LEU A 63 -40.83 36.55 111.08
C LEU A 63 -40.62 35.37 112.05
N PRO A 64 -41.69 34.64 112.42
CA PRO A 64 -41.56 33.43 113.23
C PRO A 64 -40.60 32.43 112.58
N GLN A 65 -39.66 31.88 113.35
CA GLN A 65 -38.62 30.96 112.88
C GLN A 65 -39.16 29.77 112.08
N ALA A 66 -40.34 29.26 112.44
CA ALA A 66 -41.01 28.18 111.72
C ALA A 66 -41.35 28.53 110.26
N LEU A 67 -41.75 29.79 109.99
CA LEU A 67 -42.07 30.24 108.64
C LEU A 67 -40.80 30.44 107.81
N THR A 68 -39.74 30.99 108.41
CA THR A 68 -38.42 31.10 107.76
C THR A 68 -37.86 29.73 107.38
N ALA A 69 -37.96 28.74 108.28
CA ALA A 69 -37.55 27.37 107.99
C ALA A 69 -38.39 26.70 106.88
N ALA A 70 -39.70 26.92 106.87
CA ALA A 70 -40.59 26.39 105.83
C ALA A 70 -40.29 27.00 104.45
N ILE A 71 -40.06 28.31 104.37
CA ILE A 71 -39.67 28.99 103.12
C ILE A 71 -38.31 28.48 102.64
N ALA A 72 -37.33 28.35 103.53
CA ALA A 72 -36.01 27.81 103.17
C ALA A 72 -36.10 26.37 102.65
N ALA A 73 -36.91 25.52 103.30
CA ALA A 73 -37.13 24.15 102.86
C ALA A 73 -37.82 24.08 101.48
N GLU A 74 -38.77 24.97 101.21
CA GLU A 74 -39.45 25.04 99.92
C GLU A 74 -38.53 25.55 98.80
N ILE A 75 -37.69 26.55 99.07
CA ILE A 75 -36.65 27.00 98.14
C ILE A 75 -35.66 25.87 97.84
N GLU A 76 -35.21 25.14 98.86
CA GLU A 76 -34.28 24.02 98.66
C GLU A 76 -34.94 22.90 97.85
N ARG A 77 -36.22 22.61 98.11
CA ARG A 77 -37.00 21.64 97.32
C ARG A 77 -37.11 22.07 95.85
N ALA A 78 -37.45 23.32 95.58
CA ALA A 78 -37.55 23.86 94.22
C ALA A 78 -36.17 23.86 93.51
N ALA A 79 -35.11 24.23 94.22
CA ALA A 79 -33.75 24.21 93.68
C ALA A 79 -33.27 22.78 93.40
N ALA A 80 -33.59 21.82 94.27
CA ALA A 80 -33.29 20.40 94.04
C ALA A 80 -34.05 19.84 92.83
N GLN A 81 -35.32 20.20 92.65
CA GLN A 81 -36.10 19.80 91.47
C GLN A 81 -35.53 20.39 90.18
N ALA A 82 -35.19 21.69 90.16
CA ALA A 82 -34.58 22.33 89.00
C ALA A 82 -33.20 21.73 88.67
N ARG A 83 -32.38 21.43 89.69
CA ARG A 83 -31.09 20.74 89.49
C ARG A 83 -31.28 19.34 88.91
N ALA A 84 -32.22 18.56 89.44
CA ALA A 84 -32.51 17.22 88.93
C ALA A 84 -33.00 17.24 87.47
N GLU A 85 -33.82 18.22 87.08
CA GLU A 85 -34.26 18.40 85.70
C GLU A 85 -33.08 18.73 84.77
N ILE A 86 -32.22 19.66 85.17
CA ILE A 86 -31.03 20.04 84.39
C ILE A 86 -30.06 18.85 84.27
N GLU A 87 -29.83 18.12 85.36
CA GLU A 87 -28.98 16.93 85.37
C GLU A 87 -29.55 15.84 84.46
N GLY A 88 -30.86 15.61 84.50
CA GLY A 88 -31.53 14.68 83.58
C GLY A 88 -31.36 15.09 82.11
N ARG A 89 -31.53 16.37 81.78
CA ARG A 89 -31.30 16.89 80.42
C ARG A 89 -29.83 16.79 80.00
N LEU A 90 -28.90 17.00 80.93
CA LEU A 90 -27.46 16.88 80.65
C LEU A 90 -27.10 15.43 80.33
N VAL A 91 -27.58 14.47 81.12
CA VAL A 91 -27.36 13.04 80.89
C VAL A 91 -27.95 12.61 79.55
N GLN A 92 -29.17 13.07 79.22
CA GLN A 92 -29.79 12.81 77.93
C GLN A 92 -28.95 13.37 76.77
N ALA A 93 -28.55 14.64 76.83
CA ALA A 93 -27.75 15.27 75.79
C ALA A 93 -26.38 14.62 75.62
N GLN A 94 -25.76 14.15 76.72
CA GLN A 94 -24.52 13.37 76.66
C GLN A 94 -24.74 12.00 75.98
N GLY A 95 -25.85 11.33 76.27
CA GLY A 95 -26.22 10.09 75.59
C GLY A 95 -26.41 10.28 74.08
N GLU A 96 -27.18 11.28 73.69
CA GLU A 96 -27.41 11.64 72.28
C GLU A 96 -26.11 12.03 71.57
N ALA A 97 -25.19 12.75 72.24
CA ALA A 97 -23.90 13.10 71.67
C ALA A 97 -23.00 11.89 71.44
N VAL A 98 -23.02 10.90 72.35
CA VAL A 98 -22.28 9.64 72.20
C VAL A 98 -22.86 8.81 71.05
N GLU A 99 -24.19 8.70 70.95
CA GLU A 99 -24.85 7.99 69.85
C GLU A 99 -24.56 8.64 68.49
N LEU A 100 -24.62 9.98 68.41
CA LEU A 100 -24.30 10.72 67.19
C LEU A 100 -22.83 10.57 66.80
N ALA A 101 -21.92 10.60 67.78
CA ALA A 101 -20.48 10.37 67.53
C ALA A 101 -20.25 8.95 66.97
N ALA A 102 -20.85 7.93 67.57
CA ALA A 102 -20.73 6.55 67.11
C ALA A 102 -21.33 6.36 65.69
N ALA A 103 -22.48 6.98 65.40
CA ALA A 103 -23.06 6.96 64.06
C ALA A 103 -22.17 7.70 63.04
N GLY A 104 -21.57 8.81 63.44
CA GLY A 104 -20.60 9.56 62.64
C GLY A 104 -19.38 8.71 62.27
N GLU A 105 -18.77 8.03 63.25
CA GLU A 105 -17.62 7.15 63.03
C GLU A 105 -17.93 6.03 62.03
N VAL A 106 -19.11 5.41 62.11
CA VAL A 106 -19.53 4.37 61.16
C VAL A 106 -19.67 4.93 59.74
N ILE A 107 -20.33 6.08 59.58
CA ILE A 107 -20.52 6.72 58.27
C ILE A 107 -19.17 7.15 57.67
N GLU A 108 -18.26 7.69 58.49
CA GLU A 108 -16.91 8.05 58.04
C GLU A 108 -16.12 6.82 57.58
N ALA A 109 -16.19 5.71 58.31
CA ALA A 109 -15.56 4.46 57.91
C ALA A 109 -16.15 3.91 56.60
N GLU A 110 -17.46 3.94 56.43
CA GLU A 110 -18.13 3.53 55.18
C GLU A 110 -17.75 4.44 54.00
N ARG A 111 -17.71 5.76 54.22
CA ARG A 111 -17.27 6.74 53.21
C ARG A 111 -15.85 6.43 52.76
N ASP A 112 -14.94 6.19 53.70
CA ASP A 112 -13.52 5.94 53.40
C ASP A 112 -13.35 4.61 52.66
N ALA A 113 -14.06 3.56 53.06
CA ALA A 113 -14.08 2.28 52.36
C ALA A 113 -14.63 2.40 50.92
N LEU A 114 -15.70 3.18 50.72
CA LEU A 114 -16.25 3.43 49.39
C LEU A 114 -15.30 4.28 48.53
N ALA A 115 -14.63 5.28 49.12
CA ALA A 115 -13.64 6.09 48.42
C ALA A 115 -12.45 5.25 47.94
N GLU A 116 -11.97 4.32 48.77
CA GLU A 116 -10.92 3.37 48.39
C GLU A 116 -11.38 2.44 47.26
N GLN A 117 -12.59 1.89 47.33
CA GLN A 117 -13.16 1.05 46.26
C GLN A 117 -13.29 1.81 44.94
N VAL A 118 -13.74 3.07 44.96
CA VAL A 118 -13.84 3.91 43.76
C VAL A 118 -12.46 4.18 43.17
N ALA A 119 -11.45 4.43 44.02
CA ALA A 119 -10.08 4.65 43.57
C ALA A 119 -9.50 3.39 42.88
N GLU A 120 -9.72 2.22 43.46
CA GLU A 120 -9.25 0.96 42.88
C GLU A 120 -9.98 0.62 41.57
N LEU A 121 -11.31 0.71 41.53
CA LEU A 121 -12.08 0.50 40.30
C LEU A 121 -11.70 1.49 39.20
N THR A 122 -11.38 2.73 39.55
CA THR A 122 -10.88 3.74 38.61
C THR A 122 -9.53 3.31 38.04
N ARG A 123 -8.60 2.85 38.88
CA ARG A 123 -7.29 2.36 38.46
C ARG A 123 -7.40 1.13 37.56
N GLU A 124 -8.26 0.17 37.91
CA GLU A 124 -8.52 -1.02 37.11
C GLU A 124 -9.12 -0.66 35.75
N ARG A 125 -10.13 0.22 35.73
CA ARG A 125 -10.73 0.75 34.50
C ARG A 125 -9.67 1.38 33.61
N ASP A 126 -8.84 2.26 34.14
CA ASP A 126 -7.83 2.98 33.36
C ASP A 126 -6.77 2.01 32.81
N THR A 127 -6.40 1.01 33.61
CA THR A 127 -5.49 -0.06 33.17
C THR A 127 -6.11 -0.89 32.04
N LEU A 128 -7.38 -1.27 32.15
CA LEU A 128 -8.09 -2.03 31.14
C LEU A 128 -8.32 -1.21 29.87
N ALA A 129 -8.66 0.07 29.99
CA ALA A 129 -8.80 0.99 28.87
C ALA A 129 -7.48 1.11 28.09
N GLY A 130 -6.36 1.34 28.78
CA GLY A 130 -5.04 1.40 28.14
C GLY A 130 -4.64 0.09 27.45
N LYS A 131 -4.96 -1.07 28.06
CA LYS A 131 -4.74 -2.38 27.42
C LYS A 131 -5.61 -2.56 26.17
N ALA A 132 -6.87 -2.15 26.21
CA ALA A 132 -7.78 -2.24 25.07
C ALA A 132 -7.33 -1.34 23.91
N GLU A 133 -6.88 -0.12 24.21
CA GLU A 133 -6.30 0.80 23.21
C GLU A 133 -5.04 0.20 22.57
N GLN A 134 -4.12 -0.36 23.37
CA GLN A 134 -2.93 -1.02 22.85
C GLN A 134 -3.29 -2.22 21.95
N GLN A 135 -4.23 -3.08 22.40
CA GLN A 135 -4.69 -4.22 21.61
C GLN A 135 -5.35 -3.79 20.29
N ALA A 136 -6.13 -2.70 20.30
CA ALA A 136 -6.73 -2.15 19.09
C ALA A 136 -5.66 -1.64 18.12
N ALA A 137 -4.61 -0.97 18.62
CA ALA A 137 -3.48 -0.53 17.81
C ALA A 137 -2.69 -1.70 17.21
N ASP A 138 -2.41 -2.73 18.00
CA ASP A 138 -1.71 -3.94 17.56
C ASP A 138 -2.52 -4.69 16.49
N LEU A 139 -3.83 -4.82 16.67
CA LEU A 139 -4.72 -5.44 15.68
C LEU A 139 -4.76 -4.63 14.37
N ALA A 140 -4.74 -3.31 14.44
CA ALA A 140 -4.69 -2.46 13.25
C ALA A 140 -3.36 -2.61 12.48
N ASP A 141 -2.22 -2.66 13.19
CA ASP A 141 -0.91 -2.91 12.55
C ASP A 141 -0.85 -4.31 11.92
N GLN A 142 -1.34 -5.33 12.63
CA GLN A 142 -1.43 -6.69 12.09
C GLN A 142 -2.32 -6.78 10.85
N ALA A 143 -3.49 -6.15 10.86
CA ALA A 143 -4.39 -6.10 9.70
C ALA A 143 -3.70 -5.44 8.49
N GLN A 144 -2.97 -4.34 8.72
CA GLN A 144 -2.23 -3.66 7.65
C GLN A 144 -1.09 -4.53 7.09
N ARG A 145 -0.37 -5.27 7.94
CA ARG A 145 0.68 -6.21 7.49
C ARG A 145 0.09 -7.33 6.65
N ILE A 146 -1.01 -7.93 7.11
CA ILE A 146 -1.71 -8.99 6.38
C ILE A 146 -2.18 -8.49 5.02
N GLU A 147 -2.76 -7.29 4.95
CA GLU A 147 -3.19 -6.70 3.68
C GLU A 147 -2.02 -6.50 2.69
N ARG A 148 -0.90 -5.96 3.17
CA ARG A 148 0.32 -5.80 2.34
C ARG A 148 0.86 -7.14 1.85
N GLU A 149 0.90 -8.14 2.72
CA GLU A 149 1.35 -9.49 2.36
C GLU A 149 0.42 -10.16 1.35
N GLN A 150 -0.90 -9.99 1.50
CA GLN A 150 -1.89 -10.49 0.54
C GLN A 150 -1.74 -9.82 -0.83
N GLN A 151 -1.56 -8.50 -0.86
CA GLN A 151 -1.32 -7.77 -2.11
C GLN A 151 -0.03 -8.22 -2.79
N ALA A 152 1.06 -8.40 -2.03
CA ALA A 152 2.33 -8.90 -2.56
C ALA A 152 2.20 -10.34 -3.08
N ALA A 153 1.50 -11.21 -2.36
CA ALA A 153 1.26 -12.59 -2.77
C ALA A 153 0.41 -12.67 -4.05
N GLU A 154 -0.61 -11.82 -4.17
CA GLU A 154 -1.45 -11.76 -5.37
C GLU A 154 -0.67 -11.23 -6.59
N SER A 155 0.13 -10.16 -6.42
CA SER A 155 1.03 -9.68 -7.48
C SER A 155 1.98 -10.78 -7.93
N ALA A 156 2.61 -11.49 -6.99
CA ALA A 156 3.52 -12.59 -7.29
C ALA A 156 2.81 -13.76 -8.01
N ARG A 157 1.55 -14.06 -7.68
CA ARG A 157 0.74 -15.09 -8.38
C ARG A 157 0.44 -14.68 -9.82
N VAL A 158 0.06 -13.42 -10.05
CA VAL A 158 -0.21 -12.90 -11.40
C VAL A 158 1.06 -12.89 -12.25
N GLU A 159 2.19 -12.46 -11.69
CA GLU A 159 3.49 -12.49 -12.36
C GLU A 159 3.91 -13.92 -12.70
N LEU A 160 3.75 -14.86 -11.77
CA LEU A 160 4.04 -16.28 -12.01
C LEU A 160 3.15 -16.88 -13.12
N ALA A 161 1.84 -16.59 -13.10
CA ALA A 161 0.93 -17.03 -14.14
C ALA A 161 1.31 -16.46 -15.52
N THR A 162 1.65 -15.17 -15.57
CA THR A 162 2.10 -14.49 -16.79
C THR A 162 3.41 -15.08 -17.30
N ALA A 163 4.36 -15.38 -16.41
CA ALA A 163 5.63 -16.01 -16.77
C ALA A 163 5.41 -17.42 -17.33
N ARG A 164 4.52 -18.21 -16.71
CA ARG A 164 4.16 -19.55 -17.20
C ARG A 164 3.55 -19.52 -18.60
N LEU A 165 2.59 -18.62 -18.86
CA LEU A 165 1.99 -18.46 -20.20
C LEU A 165 3.04 -18.04 -21.24
N LYS A 166 3.98 -17.17 -20.87
CA LYS A 166 5.09 -16.79 -21.77
C LYS A 166 6.00 -17.98 -22.09
N ILE A 167 6.33 -18.81 -21.11
CA ILE A 167 7.15 -20.01 -21.31
C ILE A 167 6.43 -21.00 -22.23
N GLU A 168 5.14 -21.23 -22.00
CA GLU A 168 4.32 -22.12 -22.84
C GLU A 168 4.25 -21.63 -24.29
N ALA A 169 3.95 -20.34 -24.50
CA ALA A 169 3.96 -19.74 -25.84
C ALA A 169 5.34 -19.78 -26.52
N GLN A 170 6.43 -19.67 -25.75
CA GLN A 170 7.78 -19.83 -26.28
C GLN A 170 8.08 -21.28 -26.67
N ALA A 171 7.62 -22.26 -25.90
CA ALA A 171 7.77 -23.68 -26.20
C ALA A 171 7.00 -24.09 -27.46
N GLU A 172 5.79 -23.57 -27.64
CA GLU A 172 5.01 -23.75 -28.87
C GLU A 172 5.75 -23.19 -30.09
N ARG A 173 6.23 -21.94 -30.00
CA ARG A 173 7.02 -21.31 -31.07
C ARG A 173 8.29 -22.08 -31.39
N GLN A 174 9.00 -22.61 -30.39
CA GLN A 174 10.18 -23.44 -30.62
C GLN A 174 9.82 -24.73 -31.36
N THR A 175 8.67 -25.33 -31.04
CA THR A 175 8.18 -26.54 -31.72
C THR A 175 7.81 -26.24 -33.18
N GLU A 176 7.12 -25.14 -33.44
CA GLU A 176 6.79 -24.67 -34.80
C GLU A 176 8.05 -24.37 -35.62
N GLN A 177 9.03 -23.68 -35.02
CA GLN A 177 10.31 -23.39 -35.65
C GLN A 177 11.10 -24.66 -35.97
N ALA A 178 11.12 -25.64 -35.06
CA ALA A 178 11.76 -26.93 -35.31
C ALA A 178 11.10 -27.67 -36.47
N ALA A 179 9.76 -27.68 -36.52
CA ALA A 179 9.02 -28.28 -37.63
C ALA A 179 9.29 -27.57 -38.97
N GLU A 180 9.38 -26.25 -38.97
CA GLU A 180 9.72 -25.47 -40.18
C GLU A 180 11.16 -25.72 -40.63
N ILE A 181 12.13 -25.82 -39.71
CA ILE A 181 13.51 -26.18 -40.03
C ILE A 181 13.56 -27.56 -40.70
N GLU A 182 12.83 -28.55 -40.18
CA GLU A 182 12.77 -29.88 -40.80
C GLU A 182 12.11 -29.83 -42.19
N ARG A 183 11.03 -29.06 -42.36
CA ARG A 183 10.40 -28.84 -43.67
C ARG A 183 11.38 -28.20 -44.67
N LEU A 184 12.10 -27.16 -44.26
CA LEU A 184 13.08 -26.49 -45.11
C LEU A 184 14.27 -27.39 -45.45
N ARG A 185 14.73 -28.22 -44.52
CA ARG A 185 15.77 -29.23 -44.77
C ARG A 185 15.32 -30.26 -45.80
N ALA A 186 14.10 -30.76 -45.71
CA ALA A 186 13.54 -31.67 -46.70
C ALA A 186 13.43 -31.01 -48.09
N ALA A 187 12.88 -29.79 -48.16
CA ALA A 187 12.78 -29.05 -49.42
C ALA A 187 14.16 -28.76 -50.04
N LEU A 188 15.17 -28.46 -49.21
CA LEU A 188 16.54 -28.25 -49.67
C LEU A 188 17.14 -29.55 -50.23
N ALA A 189 16.91 -30.69 -49.57
CA ALA A 189 17.38 -32.00 -50.05
C ALA A 189 16.74 -32.35 -51.40
N ASP A 190 15.43 -32.15 -51.55
CA ASP A 190 14.70 -32.38 -52.80
C ASP A 190 15.23 -31.46 -53.92
N ALA A 191 15.45 -30.17 -53.62
CA ALA A 191 16.01 -29.22 -54.57
C ALA A 191 17.44 -29.59 -54.99
N GLN A 192 18.28 -30.06 -54.06
CA GLN A 192 19.62 -30.55 -54.35
C GLN A 192 19.60 -31.81 -55.23
N GLN A 193 18.68 -32.74 -54.97
CA GLN A 193 18.49 -33.92 -55.80
C GLN A 193 18.01 -33.54 -57.21
N GLY A 194 17.04 -32.64 -57.32
CA GLY A 194 16.54 -32.12 -58.60
C GLY A 194 17.65 -31.42 -59.40
N ARG A 195 18.46 -30.58 -58.74
CA ARG A 195 19.63 -29.94 -59.34
C ARG A 195 20.63 -30.97 -59.85
N THR A 196 20.97 -31.98 -59.04
CA THR A 196 21.90 -33.04 -59.44
C THR A 196 21.40 -33.81 -60.66
N ALA A 197 20.10 -34.15 -60.70
CA ALA A 197 19.49 -34.82 -61.83
C ALA A 197 19.53 -33.95 -63.10
N ALA A 198 19.24 -32.65 -62.98
CA ALA A 198 19.33 -31.70 -64.09
C ALA A 198 20.77 -31.54 -64.60
N GLU A 199 21.76 -31.44 -63.71
CA GLU A 199 23.18 -31.39 -64.05
C GLU A 199 23.63 -32.67 -64.79
N GLN A 200 23.20 -33.85 -64.34
CA GLN A 200 23.47 -35.13 -65.02
C GLN A 200 22.84 -35.20 -66.40
N GLN A 201 21.58 -34.79 -66.55
CA GLN A 201 20.90 -34.74 -67.84
C GLN A 201 21.59 -33.76 -68.80
N ALA A 202 21.99 -32.59 -68.31
CA ALA A 202 22.74 -31.60 -69.08
C ALA A 202 24.08 -32.17 -69.57
N ALA A 203 24.82 -32.88 -68.72
CA ALA A 203 26.08 -33.54 -69.10
C ALA A 203 25.87 -34.64 -70.17
N VAL A 204 24.82 -35.47 -70.03
CA VAL A 204 24.48 -36.50 -71.04
C VAL A 204 24.09 -35.86 -72.38
N LEU A 205 23.31 -34.77 -72.36
CA LEU A 205 22.94 -34.05 -73.58
C LEU A 205 24.15 -33.39 -74.23
N ALA A 206 25.04 -32.77 -73.45
CA ALA A 206 26.29 -32.20 -73.94
C ALA A 206 27.16 -33.27 -74.62
N ALA A 207 27.35 -34.44 -74.01
CA ALA A 207 28.10 -35.55 -74.61
C ALA A 207 27.46 -36.09 -75.90
N LYS A 208 26.12 -36.20 -75.94
CA LYS A 208 25.40 -36.59 -77.17
C LYS A 208 25.56 -35.56 -78.27
N LEU A 209 25.52 -34.27 -77.93
CA LEU A 209 25.72 -33.18 -78.87
C LEU A 209 27.13 -33.21 -79.46
N GLU A 210 28.15 -33.41 -78.62
CA GLU A 210 29.55 -33.58 -79.03
C GLU A 210 29.73 -34.79 -79.95
N ALA A 211 29.15 -35.95 -79.60
CA ALA A 211 29.18 -37.14 -80.46
C ALA A 211 28.46 -36.92 -81.82
N CYS A 212 27.34 -36.20 -81.83
CA CYS A 212 26.68 -35.81 -83.07
C CYS A 212 27.53 -34.85 -83.90
N ALA A 213 28.16 -33.85 -83.27
CA ALA A 213 29.07 -32.93 -83.94
C ALA A 213 30.27 -33.67 -84.55
N GLU A 214 30.88 -34.62 -83.84
CA GLU A 214 31.94 -35.48 -84.39
C GLU A 214 31.44 -36.32 -85.57
N ARG A 215 30.23 -36.89 -85.49
CA ARG A 215 29.64 -37.66 -86.60
C ARG A 215 29.39 -36.79 -87.82
N VAL A 216 28.91 -35.57 -87.62
CA VAL A 216 28.72 -34.58 -88.69
C VAL A 216 30.08 -34.23 -89.30
N ALA A 217 31.09 -33.89 -88.50
CA ALA A 217 32.43 -33.61 -88.99
C ALA A 217 33.05 -34.79 -89.78
N ARG A 218 32.85 -36.03 -89.31
CA ARG A 218 33.28 -37.24 -90.05
C ARG A 218 32.50 -37.43 -91.35
N ALA A 219 31.21 -37.09 -91.37
CA ALA A 219 30.39 -37.18 -92.56
C ALA A 219 30.79 -36.10 -93.58
N GLU A 220 31.02 -34.86 -93.14
CA GLU A 220 31.54 -33.76 -93.96
C GLU A 220 32.91 -34.13 -94.56
N ALA A 221 33.84 -34.64 -93.75
CA ALA A 221 35.14 -35.11 -94.25
C ALA A 221 35.02 -36.26 -95.26
N ARG A 222 34.05 -37.16 -95.09
CA ARG A 222 33.76 -38.22 -96.07
C ARG A 222 33.16 -37.66 -97.36
N VAL A 223 32.25 -36.69 -97.26
CA VAL A 223 31.67 -36.01 -98.43
C VAL A 223 32.78 -35.31 -99.20
N GLU A 224 33.65 -34.55 -98.53
CA GLU A 224 34.81 -33.90 -99.15
C GLU A 224 35.75 -34.93 -99.82
N GLN A 225 36.00 -36.07 -99.16
CA GLN A 225 36.80 -37.14 -99.75
C GLN A 225 36.12 -37.77 -100.99
N ILE A 226 34.80 -37.97 -100.96
CA ILE A 226 34.03 -38.47 -102.11
C ILE A 226 34.05 -37.44 -103.24
N GLU A 227 33.88 -36.15 -102.95
CA GLU A 227 33.97 -35.07 -103.95
C GLU A 227 35.36 -35.02 -104.59
N GLN A 228 36.43 -35.14 -103.80
CA GLN A 228 37.80 -35.23 -104.31
C GLN A 228 38.01 -36.49 -105.18
N GLN A 229 37.47 -37.64 -104.78
CA GLN A 229 37.52 -38.87 -105.58
C GLN A 229 36.71 -38.74 -106.87
N ALA A 230 35.52 -38.13 -106.81
CA ALA A 230 34.67 -37.89 -107.97
C ALA A 230 35.33 -36.91 -108.94
N ALA A 231 35.98 -35.85 -108.46
CA ALA A 231 36.77 -34.93 -109.27
C ALA A 231 37.95 -35.64 -109.94
N LYS A 232 38.71 -36.45 -109.20
CA LYS A 232 39.79 -37.28 -109.76
C LYS A 232 39.28 -38.28 -110.79
N ALA A 233 38.16 -38.94 -110.53
CA ALA A 233 37.54 -39.88 -111.45
C ALA A 233 37.00 -39.18 -112.70
N ALA A 234 36.42 -37.99 -112.56
CA ALA A 234 35.99 -37.16 -113.68
C ALA A 234 37.19 -36.73 -114.54
N GLN A 235 38.27 -36.25 -113.92
CA GLN A 235 39.51 -35.94 -114.62
C GLN A 235 40.09 -37.17 -115.34
N ALA A 236 40.17 -38.32 -114.67
CA ALA A 236 40.64 -39.56 -115.28
C ALA A 236 39.73 -40.01 -116.45
N ASN A 237 38.42 -39.78 -116.37
CA ASN A 237 37.48 -40.07 -117.45
C ASN A 237 37.64 -39.08 -118.63
N GLU A 238 37.87 -37.79 -118.36
CA GLU A 238 38.21 -36.80 -119.38
C GLU A 238 39.53 -37.15 -120.08
N GLU A 239 40.57 -37.50 -119.33
CA GLU A 239 41.86 -37.98 -119.84
C GLU A 239 41.67 -39.26 -120.67
N ALA A 240 40.90 -40.24 -120.18
CA ALA A 240 40.59 -41.46 -120.92
C ALA A 240 39.78 -41.18 -122.20
N ARG A 241 38.83 -40.25 -122.17
CA ARG A 241 38.09 -39.80 -123.38
C ARG A 241 38.99 -39.08 -124.36
N ALA A 242 39.91 -38.24 -123.87
CA ALA A 242 40.88 -37.55 -124.70
C ALA A 242 41.86 -38.54 -125.35
N ALA A 243 42.35 -39.52 -124.59
CA ALA A 243 43.15 -40.63 -125.09
C ALA A 243 42.40 -41.47 -126.11
N ALA A 244 41.16 -41.89 -125.83
CA ALA A 244 40.31 -42.63 -126.76
C ALA A 244 40.00 -41.80 -128.03
N ALA A 245 39.84 -40.48 -127.91
CA ALA A 245 39.65 -39.59 -129.06
C ALA A 245 40.94 -39.44 -129.88
N GLN A 246 42.12 -39.41 -129.25
CA GLN A 246 43.41 -39.45 -129.94
C GLN A 246 43.62 -40.79 -130.65
N GLU A 247 43.35 -41.90 -129.98
CA GLU A 247 43.45 -43.25 -130.53
C GLU A 247 42.47 -43.43 -131.69
N ALA A 248 41.22 -42.96 -131.56
CA ALA A 248 40.27 -42.93 -132.67
C ALA A 248 40.74 -42.06 -133.84
N ARG A 249 41.41 -40.92 -133.59
CA ARG A 249 42.02 -40.10 -134.66
C ARG A 249 43.21 -40.80 -135.31
N GLN A 250 44.04 -41.51 -134.55
CA GLN A 250 45.13 -42.34 -135.07
C GLN A 250 44.58 -43.47 -135.93
N VAL A 251 43.61 -44.24 -135.44
CA VAL A 251 42.94 -45.30 -136.21
C VAL A 251 42.29 -44.72 -137.46
N GLN A 252 41.65 -43.56 -137.38
CA GLN A 252 41.09 -42.88 -138.55
C GLN A 252 42.18 -42.50 -139.55
N ALA A 253 43.30 -41.93 -139.09
CA ALA A 253 44.44 -41.56 -139.93
C ALA A 253 45.10 -42.80 -140.57
N GLU A 254 45.34 -43.87 -139.82
CA GLU A 254 45.81 -45.16 -140.32
C GLU A 254 44.84 -45.76 -141.33
N ARG A 255 43.53 -45.61 -141.12
CA ARG A 255 42.51 -46.10 -142.05
C ARG A 255 42.48 -45.26 -143.33
N ASP A 256 42.67 -43.96 -143.24
CA ASP A 256 42.74 -43.06 -144.39
C ASP A 256 44.06 -43.24 -145.17
N GLU A 257 45.17 -43.51 -144.47
CA GLU A 257 46.46 -43.93 -145.05
C GLU A 257 46.32 -45.28 -145.75
N ALA A 258 45.72 -46.28 -145.10
CA ALA A 258 45.43 -47.59 -145.70
C ALA A 258 44.51 -47.47 -146.92
N ARG A 259 43.53 -46.56 -146.90
CA ARG A 259 42.69 -46.25 -148.07
C ARG A 259 43.49 -45.59 -149.19
N LYS A 260 44.43 -44.72 -148.87
CA LYS A 260 45.32 -44.10 -149.84
C LYS A 260 46.25 -45.12 -150.48
N VAL A 261 46.89 -45.99 -149.67
CA VAL A 261 47.69 -47.12 -150.14
C VAL A 261 46.84 -48.09 -150.98
N ALA A 262 45.60 -48.37 -150.58
CA ALA A 262 44.69 -49.19 -151.38
C ALA A 262 44.26 -48.52 -152.69
N ALA A 263 44.12 -47.19 -152.73
CA ALA A 263 43.86 -46.44 -153.94
C ALA A 263 45.07 -46.43 -154.88
N GLU A 264 46.27 -46.23 -154.35
CA GLU A 264 47.54 -46.32 -155.08
C GLU A 264 47.78 -47.74 -155.63
N ALA A 265 47.48 -48.78 -154.85
CA ALA A 265 47.53 -50.18 -155.28
C ALA A 265 46.50 -50.48 -156.39
N ARG A 266 45.29 -49.90 -156.32
CA ARG A 266 44.29 -49.99 -157.40
C ARG A 266 44.74 -49.28 -158.66
N GLU A 267 45.37 -48.12 -158.54
CA GLU A 267 45.91 -47.38 -159.68
C GLU A 267 47.08 -48.13 -160.34
N GLN A 268 47.96 -48.74 -159.56
CA GLN A 268 49.02 -49.62 -160.05
C GLN A 268 48.47 -50.89 -160.69
N ALA A 269 47.43 -51.51 -160.12
CA ALA A 269 46.74 -52.65 -160.72
C ALA A 269 46.08 -52.27 -162.05
N ALA A 270 45.47 -51.09 -162.15
CA ALA A 270 44.89 -50.58 -163.40
C ALA A 270 45.97 -50.31 -164.46
N ARG A 271 47.14 -49.79 -164.07
CA ARG A 271 48.29 -49.61 -164.98
C ARG A 271 48.85 -50.95 -165.49
N LEU A 272 48.98 -51.95 -164.63
CA LEU A 272 49.46 -53.28 -165.00
C LEU A 272 48.45 -54.03 -165.89
N ALA A 273 47.14 -53.86 -165.65
CA ALA A 273 46.10 -54.39 -166.53
C ALA A 273 46.16 -53.76 -167.95
N GLY A 274 46.36 -52.44 -168.03
CA GLY A 274 46.54 -51.75 -169.32
C GLY A 274 47.80 -52.17 -170.08
N GLN A 275 48.87 -52.57 -169.37
CA GLN A 275 50.10 -53.08 -169.99
C GLN A 275 49.96 -54.52 -170.53
N LEU A 276 49.09 -55.34 -169.93
CA LEU A 276 48.81 -56.72 -170.37
C LEU A 276 47.89 -56.78 -171.61
N GLU A 277 46.95 -55.85 -171.77
CA GLU A 277 46.14 -55.74 -172.99
C GLU A 277 46.93 -55.27 -174.22
N ALA A 278 47.97 -54.45 -174.04
CA ALA A 278 48.82 -53.96 -175.13
C ALA A 278 49.83 -55.00 -175.65
N LEU A 279 50.19 -56.02 -174.85
CA LEU A 279 51.12 -57.08 -175.23
C LEU A 279 50.44 -58.23 -176.00
N THR A 280 49.19 -58.56 -175.65
CA THR A 280 48.42 -59.64 -176.32
C THR A 280 47.96 -59.29 -177.74
N THR A 281 47.87 -57.99 -178.09
CA THR A 281 47.58 -57.54 -179.46
C THR A 281 48.81 -57.58 -180.39
N LYS A 282 50.02 -57.78 -179.87
CA LYS A 282 51.27 -57.72 -180.64
C LYS A 282 51.83 -59.09 -181.05
N GLU A 283 51.39 -60.19 -180.43
CA GLU A 283 51.89 -61.55 -180.73
C GLU A 283 51.11 -62.32 -181.80
N ARG A 284 49.97 -61.83 -182.31
CA ARG A 284 49.16 -62.56 -183.31
C ARG A 284 49.50 -62.24 -184.78
N LYS A 285 50.62 -61.56 -185.07
CA LYS A 285 50.90 -61.02 -186.43
C LYS A 285 52.23 -61.40 -187.12
N THR A 286 52.98 -62.38 -186.62
CA THR A 286 54.18 -62.88 -187.33
C THR A 286 54.41 -64.36 -187.03
N ASP A 287 53.78 -65.24 -187.82
CA ASP A 287 54.53 -66.23 -188.61
C ASP A 287 53.63 -66.93 -189.64
N GLU A 288 53.97 -66.69 -190.91
CA GLU A 288 53.49 -67.36 -192.11
C GLU A 288 54.65 -68.22 -192.68
N ARG A 289 54.30 -69.46 -193.09
CA ARG A 289 54.74 -70.19 -194.30
C ARG A 289 56.12 -70.91 -194.33
N PRO A 290 56.30 -71.91 -195.22
CA PRO A 290 55.39 -72.49 -196.22
C PRO A 290 54.91 -73.92 -195.93
#